data_AF-A0A7S1I5X9-F1
#
_entry.id   AF-A0A7S1I5X9-F1
#
_cell.length_a   1.000
_cell.length_b   1.000
_cell.length_c   1.000
_cell.angle_alpha   90.00
_cell.angle_beta   90.00
_cell.angle_gamma   90.00
#
_symmetry.space_group_name_H-M   'P 1'
#
loop_
_entity.id
_entity.type
_entity.pdbx_description
1 polymer ?
#
loop_
_entity_poly.entity_id
_entity_poly.type
_entity_poly.pdbx_seq_one_letter_code
_entity_poly.pdbx_strand_id
1 'polypeptide(L)'
;WALLDHNTNFIHILTMIGGLAVIDCSWNRLDEVPWSKMKTGQDRLLPLLIAANPVNFGKPHKLSCVEALAAGLYITGFVDRAVTLMERFRWGQTFITTNRDLLEGYRRCSNSKEVLAFQDQFAQEYEAKKLRDEEEFRRQVLQKRREERAERALEEGEDYEEEDEDEDELFINYNHMPNQYEEE
;
A
#
# COMPACT_ATOMS: atom_id res chain seq x y z
N TRP A 1 -17.33 1.68 -2.01
CA TRP A 1 -17.76 2.63 -3.06
C TRP A 1 -19.08 2.33 -3.77
N ALA A 2 -19.78 1.22 -3.52
CA ALA A 2 -20.82 0.74 -4.44
C ALA A 2 -22.28 1.18 -4.18
N LEU A 3 -22.61 2.10 -3.27
CA LEU A 3 -24.02 2.33 -2.92
C LEU A 3 -24.69 3.56 -3.54
N LEU A 4 -23.95 4.55 -4.06
CA LEU A 4 -24.55 5.63 -4.83
C LEU A 4 -23.53 6.17 -5.85
N ASP A 5 -23.85 6.02 -7.14
CA ASP A 5 -23.01 6.41 -8.29
C ASP A 5 -23.05 7.95 -8.48
N HIS A 6 -22.52 8.66 -7.49
CA HIS A 6 -22.50 10.12 -7.49
C HIS A 6 -21.12 10.64 -7.85
N ASN A 7 -21.11 11.78 -8.54
CA ASN A 7 -19.87 12.46 -8.93
C ASN A 7 -19.07 12.86 -7.66
N THR A 8 -17.74 12.80 -7.67
CA THR A 8 -16.87 13.31 -6.58
C THR A 8 -17.20 14.75 -6.18
N ASN A 9 -17.65 15.59 -7.12
CA ASN A 9 -18.18 16.93 -6.82
C ASN A 9 -19.41 16.90 -5.90
N PHE A 10 -20.30 15.93 -6.09
CA PHE A 10 -21.46 15.76 -5.22
C PHE A 10 -21.03 15.26 -3.83
N ILE A 11 -20.06 14.35 -3.76
CA ILE A 11 -19.52 13.87 -2.48
C ILE A 11 -18.82 15.02 -1.74
N HIS A 12 -18.04 15.86 -2.44
CA HIS A 12 -17.45 17.07 -1.87
C HIS A 12 -18.50 18.00 -1.26
N ILE A 13 -19.60 18.27 -1.99
CA ILE A 13 -20.73 19.07 -1.48
C ILE A 13 -21.35 18.43 -0.24
N LEU A 14 -21.62 17.11 -0.28
CA LEU A 14 -22.14 16.39 0.88
C LEU A 14 -21.23 16.51 2.11
N THR A 15 -19.92 16.41 1.91
CA THR A 15 -18.93 16.57 2.99
C THR A 15 -18.90 18.01 3.52
N MET A 16 -19.06 19.02 2.66
CA MET A 16 -19.18 20.42 3.11
C MET A 16 -20.42 20.66 3.99
N ILE A 17 -21.58 20.12 3.60
CA ILE A 17 -22.85 20.41 4.27
C ILE A 17 -23.13 19.51 5.48
N GLY A 18 -22.75 18.23 5.39
CA GLY A 18 -23.09 17.19 6.36
C GLY A 18 -21.91 16.71 7.20
N GLY A 19 -20.69 17.08 6.81
CA GLY A 19 -19.47 16.60 7.45
C GLY A 19 -19.10 15.17 7.05
N LEU A 20 -18.08 14.64 7.73
CA LEU A 20 -17.61 13.27 7.58
C LEU A 20 -17.60 12.62 8.97
N ALA A 21 -18.10 11.39 9.06
CA ALA A 21 -18.11 10.59 10.27
C ALA A 21 -17.43 9.25 10.02
N VAL A 22 -16.75 8.74 11.05
CA VAL A 22 -16.14 7.41 11.07
C VAL A 22 -16.69 6.64 12.27
N ILE A 23 -16.82 5.33 12.11
CA ILE A 23 -17.27 4.45 13.19
C ILE A 23 -16.04 3.95 13.93
N ASP A 24 -15.87 4.39 15.17
CA ASP A 24 -14.76 3.97 16.02
C ASP A 24 -15.05 2.59 16.62
N CYS A 25 -14.42 1.56 16.05
CA CYS A 25 -14.53 0.20 16.52
C CYS A 25 -13.21 -0.55 16.33
N SER A 26 -12.96 -1.54 17.18
CA SER A 26 -11.83 -2.45 16.99
C SER A 26 -12.10 -3.34 15.79
N TRP A 27 -11.07 -3.56 14.96
CA TRP A 27 -11.10 -4.53 13.87
C TRP A 27 -11.53 -5.94 14.32
N ASN A 28 -11.30 -6.29 15.60
CA ASN A 28 -11.66 -7.59 16.18
C ASN A 28 -13.12 -7.70 16.61
N ARG A 29 -13.89 -6.61 16.55
CA ARG A 29 -15.29 -6.54 17.01
C ARG A 29 -16.23 -5.96 15.96
N LEU A 30 -15.88 -6.06 14.68
CA LEU A 30 -16.71 -5.57 13.59
C LEU A 30 -18.08 -6.25 13.55
N ASP A 31 -18.13 -7.54 13.91
CA ASP A 31 -19.37 -8.33 13.93
C ASP A 31 -20.34 -7.89 15.04
N GLU A 32 -19.83 -7.21 16.07
CA GLU A 32 -20.63 -6.68 17.18
C GLU A 32 -21.25 -5.31 16.85
N VAL A 33 -20.79 -4.67 15.77
CA VAL A 33 -21.27 -3.34 15.38
C VAL A 33 -22.72 -3.46 14.91
N PRO A 34 -23.67 -2.70 15.50
CA PRO A 34 -25.09 -2.82 15.17
C PRO A 34 -25.43 -2.07 13.87
N TRP A 35 -24.94 -2.57 12.74
CA TRP A 35 -25.12 -1.98 11.39
C TRP A 35 -26.59 -1.68 11.08
N SER A 36 -27.50 -2.57 11.46
CA SER A 36 -28.95 -2.42 11.24
C SER A 36 -29.61 -1.28 12.02
N LYS A 37 -28.97 -0.78 13.08
CA LYS A 37 -29.47 0.33 13.90
C LYS A 37 -28.95 1.69 13.44
N MET A 38 -27.92 1.71 12.59
CA MET A 38 -27.38 2.95 12.05
C MET A 38 -28.28 3.45 10.93
N LYS A 39 -28.84 4.64 11.12
CA LYS A 39 -29.66 5.34 10.12
C LYS A 39 -28.77 6.31 9.35
N THR A 40 -27.89 5.76 8.53
CA THR A 40 -26.96 6.51 7.70
C THR A 40 -27.43 6.43 6.24
N GLY A 41 -27.54 7.58 5.57
CA GLY A 41 -28.06 7.65 4.19
C GLY A 41 -26.98 7.67 3.11
N GLN A 42 -25.71 7.80 3.51
CA GLN A 42 -24.58 8.06 2.61
C GLN A 42 -23.34 7.25 3.01
N ASP A 43 -23.52 5.98 3.37
CA ASP A 43 -22.41 5.12 3.76
C ASP A 43 -21.46 4.87 2.59
N ARG A 44 -20.16 4.95 2.88
CA ARG A 44 -19.09 4.72 1.91
C ARG A 44 -17.96 3.93 2.54
N LEU A 45 -17.59 2.84 1.88
CA LEU A 45 -16.32 2.18 2.11
C LEU A 45 -15.22 2.93 1.37
N LEU A 46 -14.12 3.19 2.05
CA LEU A 46 -12.89 3.73 1.45
C LEU A 46 -12.28 2.72 0.46
N PRO A 47 -11.55 3.22 -0.55
CA PRO A 47 -10.84 2.37 -1.49
C PRO A 47 -9.54 1.84 -0.85
N LEU A 48 -8.79 1.04 -1.59
CA LEU A 48 -7.50 0.51 -1.15
C LEU A 48 -6.56 1.63 -0.72
N LEU A 49 -6.12 1.54 0.52
CA LEU A 49 -5.09 2.36 1.14
C LEU A 49 -4.30 1.47 2.09
N ILE A 50 -3.04 1.82 2.28
CA ILE A 50 -2.09 1.11 3.13
C ILE A 50 -1.99 1.82 4.47
N ALA A 51 -2.15 1.06 5.54
CA ALA A 51 -2.01 1.57 6.89
C ALA A 51 -0.55 1.99 7.18
N ALA A 52 -0.39 3.15 7.80
CA ALA A 52 0.87 3.63 8.35
C ALA A 52 0.86 3.67 9.89
N ASN A 53 -0.29 3.39 10.52
CA ASN A 53 -0.37 3.28 11.97
C ASN A 53 0.54 2.14 12.50
N PRO A 54 1.10 2.27 13.73
CA PRO A 54 2.05 1.31 14.27
C PRO A 54 1.51 -0.11 14.45
N VAL A 55 0.19 -0.28 14.56
CA VAL A 55 -0.43 -1.59 14.85
C VAL A 55 -0.58 -2.42 13.57
N ASN A 56 -0.85 -1.78 12.45
CA ASN A 56 -1.16 -2.43 11.18
C ASN A 56 -0.29 -1.93 10.03
N PHE A 57 0.90 -1.40 10.30
CA PHE A 57 1.79 -0.84 9.30
C PHE A 57 1.95 -1.78 8.09
N GLY A 58 1.80 -1.22 6.89
CA GLY A 58 1.91 -1.96 5.62
C GLY A 58 0.69 -2.80 5.26
N LYS A 59 -0.28 -2.99 6.16
CA LYS A 59 -1.46 -3.83 5.88
C LYS A 59 -2.50 -3.04 5.06
N PRO A 60 -3.00 -3.61 3.95
CA PRO A 60 -4.06 -2.98 3.16
C PRO A 60 -5.38 -2.93 3.94
N HIS A 61 -6.15 -1.87 3.75
CA HIS A 61 -7.49 -1.64 4.35
C HIS A 61 -7.55 -1.55 5.88
N LYS A 62 -6.49 -1.90 6.63
CA LYS A 62 -6.45 -1.91 8.10
C LYS A 62 -6.11 -0.53 8.70
N LEU A 63 -6.80 0.48 8.19
CA LEU A 63 -6.66 1.86 8.64
C LEU A 63 -7.16 2.02 10.08
N SER A 64 -6.54 2.92 10.83
CA SER A 64 -7.11 3.50 12.04
C SER A 64 -8.24 4.47 11.67
N CYS A 65 -9.09 4.79 12.65
CA CYS A 65 -10.20 5.74 12.45
C CYS A 65 -9.71 7.11 11.96
N VAL A 66 -8.52 7.56 12.43
CA VAL A 66 -7.96 8.84 12.00
C VAL A 66 -7.39 8.79 10.58
N GLU A 67 -6.77 7.69 10.17
CA GLU A 67 -6.34 7.48 8.77
C GLU A 67 -7.54 7.42 7.84
N ALA A 68 -8.61 6.72 8.23
CA ALA A 68 -9.83 6.66 7.46
C ALA A 68 -10.46 8.06 7.31
N LEU A 69 -10.49 8.85 8.39
CA LEU A 69 -10.99 10.22 8.35
C LEU A 69 -10.13 11.12 7.45
N ALA A 70 -8.81 11.04 7.57
CA ALA A 70 -7.87 11.78 6.74
C ALA A 70 -8.00 11.40 5.26
N ALA A 71 -8.09 10.11 4.94
CA ALA A 71 -8.32 9.62 3.58
C ALA A 71 -9.62 10.18 2.99
N GLY A 72 -10.71 10.12 3.76
CA GLY A 72 -11.99 10.68 3.33
C GLY A 72 -11.90 12.17 3.03
N LEU A 73 -11.27 12.95 3.91
CA LEU A 73 -11.00 14.37 3.69
C LEU A 73 -10.17 14.61 2.42
N TYR A 74 -9.10 13.84 2.23
CA TYR A 74 -8.19 14.00 1.10
C TYR A 74 -8.88 13.71 -0.23
N ILE A 75 -9.54 12.55 -0.35
CA ILE A 75 -10.23 12.11 -1.57
C ILE A 75 -11.35 13.08 -1.94
N THR A 76 -12.02 13.66 -0.94
CA THR A 76 -13.07 14.66 -1.15
C THR A 76 -12.53 16.08 -1.35
N GLY A 77 -11.22 16.27 -1.48
CA GLY A 77 -10.61 17.57 -1.85
C GLY A 77 -10.22 18.48 -0.68
N PHE A 78 -10.44 18.07 0.57
CA PHE A 78 -9.98 18.80 1.76
C PHE A 78 -8.55 18.39 2.15
N VAL A 79 -7.63 18.48 1.20
CA VAL A 79 -6.24 18.00 1.34
C VAL A 79 -5.55 18.64 2.54
N ASP A 80 -5.62 19.97 2.67
CA ASP A 80 -4.97 20.68 3.79
C ASP A 80 -5.51 20.21 5.14
N ARG A 81 -6.83 19.97 5.26
CA ARG A 81 -7.43 19.46 6.50
C ARG A 81 -7.00 18.03 6.80
N ALA A 82 -6.86 17.19 5.77
CA ALA A 82 -6.35 15.84 5.92
C ALA A 82 -4.91 15.86 6.43
N VAL A 83 -4.05 16.70 5.84
CA VAL A 83 -2.64 16.84 6.25
C VAL A 83 -2.55 17.38 7.68
N THR A 84 -3.22 18.49 8.00
CA THR A 84 -3.24 19.06 9.37
C THR A 84 -3.78 18.08 10.42
N LEU A 85 -4.76 17.24 10.06
CA LEU A 85 -5.24 16.19 10.96
C LEU A 85 -4.13 15.18 11.28
N MET A 86 -3.38 14.75 10.26
CA MET A 86 -2.33 13.75 10.39
C MET A 86 -1.05 14.28 11.06
N GLU A 87 -0.77 15.58 10.99
CA GLU A 87 0.37 16.23 11.67
C GLU A 87 0.37 16.01 13.20
N ARG A 88 -0.78 15.69 13.79
CA ARG A 88 -0.90 15.38 15.22
C ARG A 88 -0.32 14.02 15.61
N PHE A 89 0.02 13.18 14.64
CA PHE A 89 0.50 11.81 14.83
C PHE A 89 1.91 11.66 14.25
N ARG A 90 2.81 11.03 15.00
CA ARG A 90 4.22 10.84 14.57
C ARG A 90 4.36 10.12 13.23
N TRP A 91 3.47 9.16 12.97
CA TRP A 91 3.42 8.37 11.73
C TRP A 91 2.49 8.99 10.67
N GLY A 92 1.87 10.14 10.95
CA GLY A 92 0.85 10.72 10.08
C GLY A 92 1.40 11.21 8.75
N GLN A 93 2.62 11.75 8.73
CA GLN A 93 3.29 12.09 7.47
C GLN A 93 3.53 10.84 6.62
N THR A 94 3.94 9.74 7.25
CA THR A 94 4.12 8.44 6.59
C THR A 94 2.83 7.97 5.92
N PHE A 95 1.67 8.13 6.57
CA PHE A 95 0.38 7.80 5.96
C PHE A 95 0.16 8.55 4.64
N ILE A 96 0.39 9.87 4.64
CA ILE A 96 0.19 10.70 3.45
C ILE A 96 1.19 10.34 2.35
N THR A 97 2.46 10.12 2.69
CA THR A 97 3.50 9.81 1.69
C THR A 97 3.33 8.41 1.10
N THR A 98 3.08 7.40 1.93
CA THR A 98 2.88 6.01 1.50
C THR A 98 1.69 5.88 0.55
N ASN A 99 0.64 6.67 0.77
CA ASN A 99 -0.58 6.60 -0.02
C ASN A 99 -0.71 7.72 -1.06
N ARG A 100 0.34 8.49 -1.33
CA ARG A 100 0.25 9.71 -2.15
C ARG A 100 -0.36 9.46 -3.52
N ASP A 101 0.12 8.45 -4.23
CA ASP A 101 -0.33 8.14 -5.59
C ASP A 101 -1.77 7.62 -5.61
N LEU A 102 -2.13 6.81 -4.60
CA LEU A 102 -3.50 6.34 -4.40
C LEU A 102 -4.46 7.50 -4.10
N LEU A 103 -4.12 8.34 -3.13
CA LEU A 103 -4.94 9.49 -2.71
C LEU A 103 -5.14 10.49 -3.86
N GLU A 104 -4.07 10.81 -4.60
CA GLU A 104 -4.14 11.68 -5.76
C GLU A 104 -4.93 11.07 -6.92
N GLY A 105 -4.76 9.77 -7.18
CA GLY A 105 -5.55 9.05 -8.17
C GLY A 105 -7.03 9.06 -7.86
N TYR A 106 -7.42 8.69 -6.63
CA TYR A 106 -8.82 8.68 -6.21
C TYR A 106 -9.47 10.07 -6.24
N ARG A 107 -8.72 11.12 -5.91
CA ARG A 107 -9.22 12.50 -5.97
C ARG A 107 -9.55 12.95 -7.41
N ARG A 108 -8.89 12.37 -8.41
CA ARG A 108 -9.14 12.65 -9.84
C ARG A 108 -10.30 11.84 -10.41
N CYS A 109 -10.68 10.73 -9.78
CA CYS A 109 -11.79 9.92 -10.20
C CYS A 109 -13.12 10.69 -10.01
N SER A 110 -13.96 10.66 -11.03
CA SER A 110 -15.26 11.32 -11.04
C SER A 110 -16.34 10.49 -10.37
N ASN A 111 -16.21 9.17 -10.31
CA ASN A 111 -17.26 8.28 -9.82
C ASN A 111 -16.68 6.96 -9.27
N SER A 112 -17.56 6.14 -8.69
CA SER A 112 -17.19 4.86 -8.08
C SER A 112 -16.54 3.87 -9.05
N LYS A 113 -16.94 3.88 -10.33
CA LYS A 113 -16.38 2.98 -11.35
C LYS A 113 -14.95 3.36 -11.68
N GLU A 114 -14.66 4.66 -11.80
CA GLU A 114 -13.30 5.16 -12.03
C GLU A 114 -12.40 4.87 -10.83
N VAL A 115 -12.90 5.01 -9.60
CA VAL A 115 -12.14 4.65 -8.38
C VAL A 115 -11.73 3.17 -8.41
N LEU A 116 -12.67 2.27 -8.75
CA LEU A 116 -12.38 0.84 -8.83
C LEU A 116 -11.42 0.50 -9.97
N ALA A 117 -11.64 1.07 -11.17
CA ALA A 117 -10.76 0.85 -12.31
C ALA A 117 -9.32 1.33 -12.05
N PHE A 118 -9.18 2.51 -11.43
CA PHE A 118 -7.87 3.02 -11.02
C PHE A 118 -7.21 2.11 -9.98
N GLN A 119 -7.97 1.65 -8.98
CA GLN A 119 -7.46 0.74 -7.95
C GLN A 119 -6.95 -0.57 -8.55
N ASP A 120 -7.70 -1.17 -9.47
CA ASP A 120 -7.33 -2.42 -10.12
C ASP A 120 -6.08 -2.25 -11.01
N GLN A 121 -6.00 -1.14 -11.74
CA GLN A 121 -4.81 -0.79 -12.52
C GLN A 121 -3.58 -0.61 -11.61
N PHE A 122 -3.72 0.14 -10.51
CA PHE A 122 -2.63 0.38 -9.56
C PHE A 122 -2.12 -0.94 -8.98
N ALA A 123 -3.02 -1.87 -8.62
CA ALA A 123 -2.63 -3.18 -8.11
C ALA A 123 -1.86 -4.01 -9.15
N GLN A 124 -2.28 -4.00 -10.41
CA GLN A 124 -1.57 -4.70 -11.49
C GLN A 124 -0.19 -4.11 -11.76
N GLU A 125 -0.08 -2.78 -11.79
CA GLU A 125 1.20 -2.08 -11.98
C GLU A 125 2.17 -2.36 -10.81
N TYR A 126 1.65 -2.42 -9.59
CA TYR A 126 2.42 -2.74 -8.40
C TYR A 126 2.97 -4.18 -8.44
N GLU A 127 2.12 -5.17 -8.74
CA GLU A 127 2.56 -6.56 -8.87
C GLU A 127 3.57 -6.73 -10.02
N ALA A 128 3.31 -6.10 -11.17
CA ALA A 128 4.24 -6.15 -12.29
C ALA A 128 5.59 -5.48 -11.97
N LYS A 129 5.58 -4.38 -11.20
CA LYS A 129 6.82 -3.75 -10.72
C LYS A 129 7.56 -4.65 -9.75
N LYS A 130 6.85 -5.21 -8.77
CA LYS A 130 7.44 -6.13 -7.78
C LYS A 130 8.14 -7.32 -8.47
N LEU A 131 7.49 -7.95 -9.45
CA LEU A 131 8.07 -9.03 -10.22
C LEU A 131 9.33 -8.59 -10.97
N ARG A 132 9.31 -7.42 -11.61
CA ARG A 132 10.50 -6.87 -12.29
C ARG A 132 11.64 -6.58 -11.32
N ASP A 133 11.35 -5.95 -10.19
CA ASP A 133 12.35 -5.63 -9.17
C ASP A 133 12.96 -6.93 -8.59
N GLU A 134 12.15 -7.97 -8.41
CA GLU A 134 12.58 -9.30 -7.95
C GLU A 134 13.43 -10.04 -9.00
N GLU A 135 13.06 -9.99 -10.27
CA GLU A 135 13.83 -10.52 -11.40
C GLU A 135 15.18 -9.80 -11.57
N GLU A 136 15.19 -8.47 -11.45
CA GLU A 136 16.40 -7.66 -11.53
C GLU A 136 17.35 -7.97 -10.37
N PHE A 137 16.82 -8.04 -9.15
CA PHE A 137 17.59 -8.42 -7.97
C PHE A 137 18.17 -9.83 -8.13
N ARG A 138 17.37 -10.80 -8.60
CA ARG A 138 17.83 -12.17 -8.89
C ARG A 138 19.00 -12.15 -9.87
N ARG A 139 18.89 -11.40 -10.98
CA ARG A 139 19.96 -11.28 -11.98
C ARG A 139 21.24 -10.69 -11.38
N GLN A 140 21.12 -9.64 -10.57
CA GLN A 140 22.28 -9.01 -9.91
C GLN A 140 22.98 -9.98 -8.96
N VAL A 141 22.23 -10.77 -8.19
CA VAL A 141 22.78 -11.78 -7.27
C VAL A 141 23.54 -12.88 -8.03
N LEU A 142 22.96 -13.39 -9.12
CA LEU A 142 23.60 -14.42 -9.95
C LEU A 142 24.88 -13.89 -10.60
N GLN A 143 24.82 -12.69 -11.18
CA GLN A 143 26.00 -12.06 -11.78
C GLN A 143 27.14 -11.91 -10.76
N LYS A 144 26.84 -11.41 -9.57
CA LYS A 144 27.84 -11.22 -8.51
C LYS A 144 28.50 -12.54 -8.11
N ARG A 145 27.73 -13.63 -8.00
CA ARG A 145 28.28 -14.97 -7.67
C ARG A 145 29.19 -15.51 -8.78
N ARG A 146 28.83 -15.30 -10.05
CA ARG A 146 29.68 -15.67 -11.19
C ARG A 146 31.01 -14.91 -11.15
N GLU A 147 30.96 -13.60 -10.88
CA GLU A 147 32.15 -12.76 -10.72
C GLU A 147 33.04 -13.26 -9.56
N GLU A 148 32.46 -13.51 -8.37
CA GLU A 148 33.21 -14.03 -7.21
C GLU A 148 33.84 -15.41 -7.46
N ARG A 149 33.17 -16.29 -8.22
CA ARG A 149 33.73 -17.60 -8.60
C ARG A 149 34.86 -17.47 -9.61
N ALA A 150 34.69 -16.62 -10.63
CA ALA A 150 35.72 -16.37 -11.63
C ALA A 150 36.97 -15.76 -11.02
N GLU A 151 36.81 -14.82 -10.08
CA GLU A 151 37.93 -14.26 -9.30
C GLU A 151 38.67 -15.35 -8.50
N ARG A 152 37.93 -16.24 -7.82
CA ARG A 152 38.53 -17.34 -7.05
C ARG A 152 39.30 -18.33 -7.94
N ALA A 153 38.73 -18.73 -9.07
CA ALA A 153 39.39 -19.62 -10.03
C ALA A 153 40.71 -19.00 -10.55
N LEU A 154 40.68 -17.69 -10.84
CA LEU A 154 41.87 -16.94 -11.24
C LEU A 154 42.96 -16.93 -10.14
N GLU A 155 42.57 -16.73 -8.87
CA GLU A 155 43.49 -16.76 -7.73
C GLU A 155 44.09 -18.15 -7.50
N GLU A 156 43.30 -19.21 -7.71
CA GLU A 156 43.71 -20.61 -7.55
C GLU A 156 44.48 -21.16 -8.76
N GLY A 157 44.50 -20.41 -9.88
CA GLY A 157 45.11 -20.83 -11.14
C GLY A 157 44.32 -21.95 -11.83
N GLU A 158 43.03 -22.05 -11.55
CA GLU A 158 42.09 -22.99 -12.16
C GLU A 158 41.43 -22.35 -13.39
N ASP A 159 41.09 -23.18 -14.39
CA ASP A 159 40.29 -22.73 -15.51
C ASP A 159 38.84 -22.51 -15.04
N TYR A 160 38.31 -21.30 -15.21
CA TYR A 160 36.91 -21.00 -14.90
C TYR A 160 35.99 -21.68 -15.92
N GLU A 161 35.21 -22.66 -15.47
CA GLU A 161 34.11 -23.23 -16.23
C GLU A 161 32.79 -22.59 -15.76
N GLU A 162 32.08 -21.95 -16.69
CA GLU A 162 30.75 -21.40 -16.42
C GLU A 162 29.76 -22.55 -16.26
N GLU A 163 29.45 -22.89 -15.00
CA GLU A 163 28.38 -23.84 -14.68
C GLU A 163 27.02 -23.17 -14.88
N ASP A 164 26.09 -23.86 -15.57
CA ASP A 164 24.67 -23.52 -15.58
C ASP A 164 24.11 -23.76 -14.17
N GLU A 165 24.29 -22.78 -13.29
CA GLU A 165 23.67 -22.79 -11.96
C GLU A 165 22.14 -22.76 -12.11
N ASP A 166 21.46 -23.72 -11.48
CA ASP A 166 20.00 -23.73 -11.39
C ASP A 166 19.51 -22.47 -10.67
N GLU A 167 19.03 -21.49 -11.45
CA GLU A 167 18.66 -20.15 -10.99
C GLU A 167 17.59 -20.17 -9.86
N ASP A 168 16.81 -21.23 -9.78
CA ASP A 168 15.73 -21.40 -8.80
C ASP A 168 16.21 -21.93 -7.43
N GLU A 169 17.28 -22.75 -7.35
CA GLU A 169 17.82 -23.23 -6.06
C GLU A 169 18.55 -22.12 -5.27
N LEU A 170 19.17 -21.18 -5.99
CA LEU A 170 19.93 -20.06 -5.40
C LEU A 170 19.05 -19.01 -4.73
N PHE A 171 17.82 -18.82 -5.22
CA PHE A 171 16.91 -17.79 -4.72
C PHE A 171 16.18 -18.22 -3.43
N ILE A 172 15.84 -19.52 -3.31
CA ILE A 172 15.18 -20.08 -2.12
C ILE A 172 16.04 -19.92 -0.87
N ASN A 173 17.36 -20.04 -1.00
CA ASN A 173 18.29 -19.97 0.13
C ASN A 173 18.51 -18.52 0.65
N TYR A 174 18.22 -17.50 -0.17
CA TYR A 174 18.41 -16.09 0.20
C TYR A 174 17.20 -15.48 0.91
N ASN A 175 15.98 -15.86 0.50
CA ASN A 175 14.73 -15.47 1.21
C ASN A 175 14.60 -16.11 2.60
N HIS A 176 15.44 -17.09 2.93
CA HIS A 176 15.54 -17.71 4.26
C HIS A 176 16.68 -17.14 5.11
N MET A 177 17.45 -16.16 4.61
CA MET A 177 18.37 -15.43 5.47
C MET A 177 17.58 -14.54 6.44
N PRO A 178 17.87 -14.60 7.76
CA PRO A 178 17.22 -13.72 8.71
C PRO A 178 17.47 -12.27 8.29
N ASN A 179 16.40 -11.48 8.28
CA ASN A 179 16.45 -10.08 7.93
C ASN A 179 17.42 -9.39 8.89
N GLN A 180 18.54 -8.86 8.40
CA GLN A 180 19.59 -8.22 9.24
C GLN A 180 19.13 -6.86 9.82
N TYR A 181 17.84 -6.57 9.74
CA TYR A 181 17.18 -5.35 10.22
C TYR A 181 16.10 -5.63 11.28
N GLU A 182 16.10 -6.81 11.91
CA GLU A 182 15.23 -7.12 13.06
C GLU A 182 15.86 -6.87 14.45
N GLU A 183 17.05 -6.28 14.52
CA GLU A 183 17.62 -5.77 15.78
C GLU A 183 17.79 -4.25 15.71
N GLU A 184 16.78 -3.52 16.22
CA GLU A 184 16.90 -2.33 17.09
C GLU A 184 15.53 -1.80 17.55
#